data_AF-A0A3E0QMS6-F1
#
_entry.id   AF-A0A3E0QMS6-F1
#
_cell.length_a   1.000
_cell.length_b   1.000
_cell.length_c   1.000
_cell.angle_alpha   90.00
_cell.angle_beta   90.00
_cell.angle_gamma   90.00
#
_symmetry.space_group_name_H-M   'P 1'
#
loop_
_entity.id
_entity.type
_entity.pdbx_description
1 polymer ?
#
loop_
_entity_poly.entity_id
_entity_poly.type
_entity_poly.pdbx_seq_one_letter_code
_entity_poly.pdbx_strand_id
1 'polypeptide(L)' 'MNEEIIMLLPNGSAMKQDVIDAFNAAVVAEENVAKGVGTTEFWNYVDADFTMDLSKYYSYEYIYECFEVLATAWEAK' A
#
# COMPACT_ATOMS: atom_id res chain seq x y z
N MET A 1 5.23 20.31 -9.08
CA MET A 1 4.12 20.14 -8.12
C MET A 1 3.81 18.66 -8.11
N ASN A 2 4.12 17.98 -7.02
CA ASN A 2 3.54 16.65 -6.81
C ASN A 2 2.14 16.94 -6.31
N GLU A 3 1.13 16.64 -7.11
CA GLU A 3 -0.25 16.65 -6.62
C GLU A 3 -0.30 15.63 -5.48
N GLU A 4 -0.73 16.04 -4.28
CA GLU A 4 -1.13 15.11 -3.25
C GLU A 4 -2.27 14.27 -3.85
N ILE A 5 -1.95 13.05 -4.30
CA ILE A 5 -2.97 12.13 -4.79
C ILE A 5 -3.73 11.68 -3.55
N ILE A 6 -4.84 12.38 -3.25
CA ILE A 6 -5.78 11.96 -2.23
C ILE A 6 -6.45 10.68 -2.73
N MET A 7 -6.00 9.54 -2.22
CA MET A 7 -6.69 8.26 -2.38
C MET A 7 -7.83 8.19 -1.36
N LEU A 8 -9.02 7.76 -1.78
CA LEU A 8 -10.18 7.60 -0.91
C LEU A 8 -10.43 6.12 -0.63
N LEU A 9 -10.82 5.82 0.61
CA LEU A 9 -11.42 4.54 0.97
C LEU A 9 -12.84 4.41 0.35
N PRO A 10 -13.41 3.20 0.27
CA PRO A 10 -14.76 3.00 -0.30
C PRO A 10 -15.85 3.80 0.43
N ASN A 11 -15.63 4.14 1.70
CA ASN A 11 -16.52 4.96 2.50
C ASN A 11 -16.36 6.47 2.28
N GLY A 12 -15.48 6.90 1.35
CA GLY A 12 -15.21 8.30 1.03
C GLY A 12 -14.20 8.99 1.96
N SER A 13 -13.66 8.28 2.95
CA SER A 13 -12.61 8.83 3.83
C SER A 13 -11.30 8.99 3.09
N ALA A 14 -10.59 10.10 3.32
CA ALA A 14 -9.25 10.29 2.80
C ALA A 14 -8.25 9.35 3.48
N MET A 15 -7.44 8.68 2.68
CA MET A 15 -6.30 7.91 3.14
C MET A 15 -5.21 8.87 3.62
N LYS A 16 -4.50 8.52 4.69
CA LYS A 16 -3.42 9.36 5.20
C LYS A 16 -2.18 9.26 4.32
N GLN A 17 -1.41 10.33 4.23
CA GLN A 17 -0.24 10.40 3.35
C GLN A 17 0.85 9.38 3.72
N ASP A 18 1.06 9.14 5.01
CA ASP A 18 2.02 8.14 5.50
C ASP A 18 1.67 6.71 5.05
N VAL A 19 0.38 6.40 4.91
CA VAL A 19 -0.09 5.14 4.32
C VAL A 19 0.31 5.05 2.85
N ILE A 20 0.08 6.11 2.07
CA ILE A 20 0.42 6.13 0.65
C ILE A 20 1.95 6.03 0.46
N ASP A 21 2.72 6.70 1.30
CA ASP A 21 4.18 6.67 1.26
C ASP A 21 4.72 5.28 1.61
N ALA A 22 4.17 4.63 2.64
CA ALA A 22 4.53 3.26 3.02
C ALA A 22 4.25 2.26 1.88
N PHE A 23 3.10 2.37 1.22
CA PHE A 23 2.77 1.51 0.08
C PHE A 23 3.71 1.75 -1.11
N ASN A 24 3.93 3.01 -1.47
CA ASN A 24 4.84 3.38 -2.55
C ASN A 24 6.26 2.88 -2.30
N ALA A 25 6.73 2.92 -1.05
CA ALA A 25 8.02 2.36 -0.66
C ALA A 25 8.05 0.83 -0.82
N ALA A 26 7.01 0.13 -0.34
CA ALA A 26 6.94 -1.33 -0.40
C ALA A 26 6.89 -1.87 -1.84
N VAL A 27 6.14 -1.23 -2.76
CA VAL A 27 6.02 -1.69 -4.16
C VAL A 27 7.28 -1.49 -5.00
N VAL A 28 8.17 -0.57 -4.60
CA VAL A 28 9.45 -0.32 -5.30
C VAL A 28 10.66 -0.92 -4.58
N ALA A 29 10.46 -1.55 -3.42
CA ALA A 29 11.53 -2.19 -2.67
C ALA A 29 12.19 -3.31 -3.49
N GLU A 30 13.52 -3.29 -3.58
CA GLU A 30 14.28 -4.23 -4.43
C GLU A 30 14.01 -5.70 -4.06
N GLU A 31 13.85 -5.98 -2.77
CA GLU A 31 13.57 -7.33 -2.25
C GLU A 31 12.19 -7.84 -2.66
N ASN A 32 11.19 -6.96 -2.70
CA ASN A 32 9.82 -7.29 -3.10
C ASN A 32 9.77 -7.45 -4.62
N VAL A 33 10.36 -6.52 -5.36
CA VAL A 33 10.46 -6.58 -6.82
C VAL A 33 11.16 -7.87 -7.28
N ALA A 34 12.18 -8.33 -6.55
CA ALA A 34 12.87 -9.59 -6.83
C ALA A 34 11.96 -10.84 -6.73
N LYS A 35 10.78 -10.75 -6.09
CA LYS A 35 9.77 -11.83 -6.03
C LYS A 35 8.96 -11.96 -7.32
N GLY A 36 9.15 -11.06 -8.27
CA GLY A 36 8.38 -11.00 -9.52
C GLY A 36 7.16 -10.11 -9.36
N VAL A 37 7.27 -8.88 -9.84
CA VAL A 37 6.23 -7.84 -9.79
C VAL A 37 4.87 -8.37 -10.26
N GLY A 38 3.82 -8.11 -9.48
CA GLY A 38 2.45 -8.54 -9.76
C GLY A 38 2.14 -10.01 -9.48
N THR A 39 3.11 -10.80 -9.00
CA THR A 39 2.84 -12.17 -8.54
C THR A 39 2.28 -12.18 -7.11
N THR A 40 1.70 -13.30 -6.71
CA THR A 40 1.27 -13.51 -5.32
C THR A 40 2.44 -13.38 -4.34
N GLU A 41 3.66 -13.84 -4.69
CA GLU A 41 4.81 -13.70 -3.79
C GLU A 41 5.22 -12.23 -3.64
N PHE A 42 5.17 -11.43 -4.72
CA PHE A 42 5.38 -9.99 -4.62
C PHE A 42 4.36 -9.34 -3.68
N TRP A 43 3.06 -9.57 -3.87
CA TRP A 43 2.03 -8.93 -3.04
C TRP A 43 2.09 -9.36 -1.58
N ASN A 44 2.44 -10.61 -1.28
CA ASN A 44 2.63 -11.06 0.10
C ASN A 44 3.72 -10.29 0.83
N TYR A 45 4.82 -9.94 0.14
CA TYR A 45 5.92 -9.19 0.74
C TYR A 45 5.61 -7.68 0.82
N VAL A 46 4.95 -7.12 -0.19
CA VAL A 46 4.47 -5.73 -0.13
C VAL A 46 3.52 -5.55 1.06
N ASP A 47 2.55 -6.45 1.26
CA ASP A 47 1.67 -6.43 2.43
C ASP A 47 2.45 -6.55 3.75
N ALA A 48 3.42 -7.48 3.82
CA ALA A 48 4.23 -7.66 5.02
C ALA A 48 4.98 -6.37 5.43
N ASP A 49 5.69 -5.73 4.49
CA ASP A 49 6.45 -4.51 4.76
C ASP A 49 5.53 -3.33 5.10
N PHE A 50 4.47 -3.16 4.32
CA PHE A 50 3.45 -2.14 4.53
C PHE A 50 2.79 -2.25 5.91
N THR A 51 2.39 -3.46 6.28
CA THR A 51 1.78 -3.75 7.58
C THR A 51 2.79 -3.58 8.71
N MET A 52 4.04 -4.01 8.54
CA MET A 52 5.08 -3.85 9.56
C MET A 52 5.37 -2.37 9.87
N ASP A 53 5.39 -1.50 8.86
CA ASP A 53 5.64 -0.07 9.04
C ASP A 53 4.47 0.63 9.77
N LEU A 54 3.23 0.27 9.42
CA LEU A 54 2.02 0.97 9.89
C LEU A 54 1.39 0.39 11.16
N SER A 55 1.66 -0.87 11.51
CA SER A 55 1.03 -1.59 12.65
C SER A 55 1.23 -0.95 14.02
N LYS A 56 2.19 -0.03 14.16
CA LYS A 56 2.41 0.75 15.40
C LYS A 56 1.45 1.93 15.55
N TYR A 57 0.83 2.37 14.46
CA TYR A 57 0.04 3.60 14.39
C TYR A 57 -1.44 3.34 14.10
N TYR A 58 -1.73 2.28 13.36
CA TYR A 58 -3.06 1.99 12.84
C TYR A 58 -3.53 0.57 13.16
N SER A 59 -4.84 0.37 13.14
CA SER A 59 -5.43 -0.97 13.26
C SER A 59 -5.16 -1.78 12.00
N TYR A 60 -5.03 -3.10 12.16
CA TYR A 60 -4.89 -4.01 11.02
C TYR A 60 -6.07 -3.91 10.04
N GLU A 61 -7.29 -3.65 10.52
CA GLU A 61 -8.46 -3.43 9.67
C GLU A 61 -8.28 -2.22 8.75
N TYR A 62 -7.83 -1.08 9.30
CA TYR A 62 -7.57 0.11 8.49
C TYR A 62 -6.42 -0.10 7.49
N ILE A 63 -5.34 -0.76 7.94
CA ILE A 63 -4.19 -1.09 7.09
C ILE A 63 -4.65 -1.97 5.93
N TYR A 64 -5.38 -3.05 6.21
CA TYR A 64 -5.90 -3.97 5.20
C TYR A 64 -6.83 -3.27 4.19
N GLU A 65 -7.78 -2.45 4.65
CA GLU A 65 -8.66 -1.69 3.76
C GLU A 65 -7.87 -0.74 2.84
N CYS A 66 -6.84 -0.08 3.35
CA CYS A 66 -5.98 0.79 2.55
C CYS A 66 -5.16 0.00 1.52
N PHE A 67 -4.60 -1.14 1.94
CA PHE A 67 -3.82 -2.02 1.07
C PHE A 67 -4.64 -2.48 -0.13
N GLU A 68 -5.86 -2.98 0.09
CA GLU A 68 -6.74 -3.47 -0.98
C GLU A 68 -7.02 -2.39 -2.03
N VAL A 69 -7.30 -1.15 -1.59
CA VAL A 69 -7.55 -0.02 -2.50
C VAL A 69 -6.29 0.34 -3.29
N LEU A 70 -5.14 0.41 -2.62
CA LEU A 70 -3.88 0.81 -3.24
C LEU A 70 -3.36 -0.24 -4.22
N ALA A 71 -3.40 -1.53 -3.85
CA ALA A 71 -3.02 -2.64 -4.71
C ALA A 71 -3.91 -2.70 -5.97
N THR A 72 -5.23 -2.62 -5.79
CA THR A 72 -6.18 -2.56 -6.92
C THR A 72 -5.89 -1.39 -7.86
N ALA A 73 -5.66 -0.19 -7.30
CA ALA A 73 -5.35 1.00 -8.08
C ALA A 73 -3.99 0.92 -8.78
N TRP A 74 -3.04 0.17 -8.22
CA TRP A 74 -1.71 -0.03 -8.79
C TRP A 74 -1.76 -1.00 -9.98
N GLU A 75 -2.51 -2.10 -9.87
CA GLU A 75 -2.68 -3.08 -10.97
C GLU A 75 -3.51 -2.56 -12.14
N ALA A 76 -4.36 -1.55 -11.92
CA ALA A 76 -5.19 -0.95 -12.96
C ALA A 76 -4.44 0.05 -13.87
N LYS A 77 -3.15 0.34 -13.60
CA LYS A 77 -2.31 1.26 -14.38
C LYS A 77 -1.65 0.55 -15.57
#